data_AF-A0A6L4ZI13-F1
#
_entry.id   AF-A0A6L4ZI13-F1
#
_cell.length_a   1.000
_cell.length_b   1.000
_cell.length_c   1.000
_cell.angle_alpha   90.00
_cell.angle_beta   90.00
_cell.angle_gamma   90.00
#
_symmetry.space_group_name_H-M   'P 1'
#
loop_
_entity.id
_entity.type
_entity.pdbx_description
1 polymer ?
#
loop_
_entity_poly.entity_id
_entity_poly.type
_entity_poly.pdbx_seq_one_letter_code
_entity_poly.pdbx_strand_id
1 'polypeptide(L)' 'EAEALGKRLRNSGAEAYVVKADLGAKGIWYRVRVGRYQSFSEAQKVGSQLKSKGSVTDFIATIY' A
#
# COMPACT_ATOMS: atom_id res chain seq x y z
N GLU A 1 9.29 0.53 9.90
CA GLU A 1 8.28 -0.48 9.46
C GLU A 1 7.71 -0.20 8.07
N ALA A 2 7.20 1.01 7.80
CA ALA A 2 6.57 1.34 6.50
C ALA A 2 7.52 1.20 5.28
N GLU A 3 8.80 1.55 5.42
CA GLU A 3 9.80 1.37 4.34
C GLU A 3 10.10 -0.10 4.05
N ALA A 4 10.15 -0.94 5.10
CA ALA A 4 10.35 -2.37 4.95
C ALA A 4 9.16 -3.00 4.22
N LEU A 5 7.94 -2.55 4.53
CA LEU A 5 6.73 -2.95 3.81
C LEU A 5 6.78 -2.50 2.35
N GLY A 6 7.13 -1.25 2.07
CA GLY A 6 7.31 -0.74 0.71
C GLY A 6 8.31 -1.58 -0.11
N LYS A 7 9.44 -1.98 0.48
CA LYS A 7 10.44 -2.85 -0.17
C LYS A 7 9.88 -4.25 -0.45
N ARG A 8 9.18 -4.87 0.51
CA ARG A 8 8.54 -6.19 0.31
C ARG A 8 7.52 -6.17 -0.83
N LEU A 9 6.74 -5.11 -0.92
CA LEU A 9 5.74 -4.93 -1.97
C LEU A 9 6.38 -4.71 -3.35
N ARG A 10 7.46 -3.92 -3.43
CA ARG A 10 8.28 -3.81 -4.65
C ARG A 10 8.83 -5.15 -5.11
N ASN A 11 9.36 -5.94 -4.18
CA ASN A 11 9.88 -7.27 -4.49
C ASN A 11 8.79 -8.25 -4.95
N SER A 12 7.52 -8.00 -4.61
CA SER A 12 6.38 -8.79 -5.09
C SER A 12 5.85 -8.35 -6.47
N GLY A 13 6.54 -7.43 -7.15
CA GLY A 13 6.20 -6.93 -8.48
C GLY A 13 5.21 -5.76 -8.49
N ALA A 14 4.91 -5.18 -7.32
CA ALA A 14 3.98 -4.07 -7.20
C ALA A 14 4.74 -2.75 -7.00
N GLU A 15 4.42 -1.70 -7.77
CA GLU A 15 5.05 -0.38 -7.65
C GLU A 15 4.60 0.32 -6.34
N ALA A 16 5.16 -0.10 -5.21
CA ALA A 16 4.84 0.46 -3.90
C ALA A 16 5.70 1.69 -3.58
N TYR A 17 5.08 2.74 -3.08
CA TYR A 17 5.75 3.93 -2.57
C TYR A 17 5.17 4.31 -1.21
N VAL A 18 6.08 4.64 -0.28
CA VAL A 18 5.72 5.06 1.07
C VAL A 18 5.50 6.56 1.06
N VAL A 19 4.28 6.98 1.39
CA VAL A 19 3.92 8.38 1.58
C VAL A 19 3.84 8.64 3.07
N LYS A 20 4.76 9.48 3.55
CA LYS A 20 4.69 10.05 4.90
C LYS A 20 3.70 11.22 4.86
N ALA A 21 2.62 11.13 5.62
CA ALA A 21 1.64 12.19 5.80
C ALA A 21 1.66 12.62 7.27
N ASP A 22 2.12 13.83 7.54
CA ASP A 22 2.05 14.42 8.88
C ASP A 22 0.63 14.97 9.11
N LEU A 23 -0.07 14.45 10.12
CA LEU A 23 -1.41 14.90 10.51
C LEU A 23 -1.39 15.86 11.71
N GLY A 24 -0.23 16.48 12.00
CA GLY A 24 -0.06 17.47 13.05
C GLY A 24 -0.34 16.86 14.43
N ALA A 25 -1.37 17.37 15.13
CA ALA A 25 -1.74 16.90 16.46
C ALA A 25 -2.12 15.40 16.54
N LYS A 26 -2.43 14.77 15.40
CA LYS A 26 -2.74 13.33 15.30
C LYS A 26 -1.53 12.44 15.00
N GLY A 27 -0.34 13.04 14.89
CA GLY A 27 0.92 12.35 14.62
C GLY A 27 1.17 12.05 13.13
N ILE A 28 2.29 11.37 12.87
CA ILE A 28 2.76 11.06 11.52
C ILE A 28 2.18 9.72 11.07
N TRP A 29 1.48 9.73 9.94
CA TRP A 29 0.96 8.52 9.31
C TRP A 29 1.84 8.12 8.12
N TYR A 30 2.22 6.85 8.08
CA TYR A 30 2.95 6.29 6.95
C TYR A 30 2.00 5.42 6.12
N ARG A 31 1.58 5.93 4.96
CA ARG A 31 0.71 5.19 4.03
C ARG A 31 1.55 4.58 2.94
N VAL A 32 1.49 3.27 2.77
CA VAL A 32 2.12 2.61 1.63
C VAL A 32 1.09 2.55 0.50
N ARG A 33 1.30 3.35 -0.54
CA ARG A 33 0.48 3.31 -1.75
C ARG A 33 1.11 2.33 -2.73
N VAL A 34 0.28 1.59 -3.44
CA VAL A 34 0.73 0.60 -4.41
C VAL A 34 0.13 0.97 -5.75
N GLY A 35 0.99 1.35 -6.71
CA GLY A 35 0.67 1.59 -8.11
C GLY A 35 -0.28 2.75 -8.41
N ARG A 36 -0.40 3.05 -9.70
CA ARG A 36 -1.59 3.66 -10.31
C ARG A 36 -2.25 2.57 -11.15
N TYR A 37 -3.22 1.88 -10.59
CA TYR A 37 -3.94 0.83 -11.31
C TYR A 37 -4.99 1.45 -12.22
N GLN A 38 -5.16 0.89 -13.42
CA GLN A 38 -6.10 1.40 -14.41
C GLN A 38 -7.57 1.17 -13.98
N SER A 39 -7.78 0.22 -13.05
CA SER A 39 -9.09 -0.08 -12.49
C SER A 39 -9.05 -0.36 -11.00
N PHE A 40 -10.15 -0.06 -10.32
CA PHE A 40 -10.36 -0.41 -8.91
C PHE A 40 -10.27 -1.92 -8.68
N SER A 41 -10.80 -2.73 -9.61
CA SER A 41 -10.77 -4.20 -9.53
C SER A 41 -9.34 -4.74 -9.52
N GLU A 42 -8.46 -4.17 -10.33
CA GLU A 42 -7.04 -4.52 -10.36
C GLU A 42 -6.34 -4.15 -9.04
N ALA A 43 -6.59 -2.94 -8.51
CA ALA A 43 -6.07 -2.52 -7.21
C ALA A 43 -6.53 -3.45 -6.07
N GLN A 44 -7.80 -3.84 -6.08
CA GLN A 44 -8.39 -4.73 -5.09
C GLN A 44 -7.81 -6.15 -5.20
N LYS A 45 -7.60 -6.65 -6.43
CA LYS A 45 -6.98 -7.96 -6.67
C LYS A 45 -5.55 -7.99 -6.11
N VAL A 46 -4.75 -6.96 -6.38
CA VAL A 46 -3.39 -6.87 -5.84
C VAL A 46 -3.41 -6.75 -4.32
N GLY A 47 -4.25 -5.87 -3.74
CA GLY A 47 -4.40 -5.76 -2.28
C GLY A 47 -4.78 -7.08 -1.62
N SER A 48 -5.69 -7.83 -2.24
CA SER A 48 -6.13 -9.15 -1.77
C SER A 48 -4.99 -10.20 -1.85
N GLN A 49 -4.20 -10.19 -2.93
CA GLN A 49 -3.03 -11.05 -3.06
C GLN A 49 -1.94 -10.71 -2.03
N LEU A 50 -1.76 -9.43 -1.71
CA LEU A 50 -0.80 -9.00 -0.69
C LEU A 50 -1.26 -9.42 0.71
N LYS A 51 -2.57 -9.36 0.97
CA LYS A 51 -3.16 -9.84 2.22
C LYS A 51 -3.04 -11.36 2.35
N SER A 52 -3.34 -12.11 1.28
CA SER A 52 -3.24 -13.58 1.30
C SER A 52 -1.80 -14.07 1.46
N LYS A 53 -0.81 -13.33 0.94
CA LYS A 53 0.61 -13.60 1.14
C LYS A 53 1.13 -13.21 2.54
N GLY A 54 0.28 -12.62 3.39
CA GLY A 54 0.69 -12.10 4.71
C GLY A 54 1.59 -10.86 4.63
N SER A 55 1.71 -10.25 3.46
CA SER A 55 2.53 -9.05 3.25
C SER A 55 1.89 -7.82 3.87
N VAL A 56 0.55 -7.77 3.94
CA VAL A 56 -0.21 -6.71 4.59
C VAL A 56 -1.33 -7.31 5.45
N THR A 57 -1.60 -6.70 6.61
CA THR A 57 -2.72 -7.10 7.46
C THR A 57 -4.05 -6.56 6.93
N ASP A 58 -4.01 -5.34 6.39
CA ASP A 58 -5.19 -4.68 5.83
C ASP A 58 -4.80 -3.76 4.66
N PHE A 59 -5.74 -3.49 3.77
CA PHE A 59 -5.53 -2.62 2.61
C PHE A 59 -6.79 -1.82 2.28
N ILE A 60 -6.60 -0.61 1.76
CA ILE A 60 -7.67 0.24 1.25
C ILE A 60 -7.37 0.54 -0.22
N ALA A 61 -8.26 0.13 -1.11
CA ALA A 61 -8.28 0.59 -2.49
C ALA A 61 -9.18 1.84 -2.57
N THR A 62 -8.70 2.90 -3.21
CA THR A 62 -9.49 4.12 -3.43
C THR A 62 -9.24 4.63 -4.84
N ILE A 63 -10.27 5.18 -5.47
CA ILE A 63 -10.19 5.84 -6.77
C ILE A 63 -9.95 7.32 -6.47
N TYR A 64 -8.86 7.86 -7.02
CA TYR A 64 -8.56 9.30 -6.99
C TYR A 64 -9.00 9.95 -8.28
#